data_AF-A0A930IXW3-F1
#
_entry.id   AF-A0A930IXW3-F1
#
_cell.length_a   1.000
_cell.length_b   1.000
_cell.length_c   1.000
_cell.angle_alpha   90.00
_cell.angle_beta   90.00
_cell.angle_gamma   90.00
#
_symmetry.space_group_name_H-M   'P 1'
#
loop_
_entity.id
_entity.type
_entity.pdbx_description
1 polymer ?
#
loop_
_entity_poly.entity_id
_entity_poly.type
_entity_poly.pdbx_seq_one_letter_code
_entity_poly.pdbx_strand_id
1 'polypeptide(L)'
;NKVPFPFLITPPVNTSYFEHLGTFNLMQPLEFLNDRYAKFNLAWDLEGKVFNRVPLLKKLKWREYVAFKGMWGHLTDKNNPFLPQNSNDPDLYKFPDGTGVMTNDPYLEFVVGVHNIFKCLEVDYVRRLTYTHVPGISKNGIRFGFNLVF
;
A
#
# COMPACT_ATOMS: atom_id res chain seq x y z
N ASN A 1 -28.29 -5.98 5.40
CA ASN A 1 -27.76 -6.62 6.63
C ASN A 1 -26.54 -5.88 7.13
N LYS A 2 -26.44 -5.73 8.45
CA LYS A 2 -25.27 -5.25 9.18
C LYS A 2 -24.25 -6.38 9.27
N VAL A 3 -22.98 -6.04 9.28
CA VAL A 3 -21.88 -7.00 9.22
C VAL A 3 -20.81 -6.59 10.22
N PRO A 4 -20.44 -7.46 11.18
CA PRO A 4 -19.35 -7.21 12.10
C PRO A 4 -18.02 -6.96 11.39
N PHE A 5 -17.14 -6.15 11.99
CA PHE A 5 -15.88 -5.74 11.38
C PHE A 5 -14.95 -6.87 10.88
N PRO A 6 -14.89 -8.07 11.51
CA PRO A 6 -14.06 -9.18 11.01
C PRO A 6 -14.47 -9.69 9.62
N PHE A 7 -15.69 -9.39 9.19
CA PHE A 7 -16.20 -9.74 7.87
C PHE A 7 -16.16 -8.57 6.88
N LEU A 8 -15.73 -7.38 7.32
CA LEU A 8 -15.44 -6.27 6.43
C LEU A 8 -14.18 -6.54 5.63
N ILE A 9 -14.10 -5.95 4.44
CA ILE A 9 -12.98 -6.18 3.56
C ILE A 9 -11.80 -5.33 4.02
N THR A 10 -10.70 -6.02 4.31
CA THR A 10 -9.39 -5.43 4.58
C THR A 10 -8.53 -5.51 3.33
N PRO A 11 -7.94 -4.39 2.86
CA PRO A 11 -6.97 -4.46 1.78
C PRO A 11 -5.75 -5.29 2.15
N PRO A 12 -5.10 -5.94 1.18
CA PRO A 12 -3.87 -6.68 1.41
C PRO A 12 -2.74 -5.70 1.72
N VAL A 13 -2.18 -5.80 2.91
CA VAL A 13 -1.05 -4.99 3.37
C VAL A 13 0.17 -5.86 3.61
N ASN A 14 1.34 -5.29 3.42
CA ASN A 14 2.62 -5.93 3.63
C ASN A 14 3.45 -5.18 4.66
N THR A 15 3.62 -5.81 5.82
CA THR A 15 4.42 -5.28 6.92
C THR A 15 5.88 -5.73 6.86
N SER A 16 6.22 -6.62 5.92
CA SER A 16 7.59 -7.10 5.74
C SER A 16 8.46 -6.05 5.06
N TYR A 17 9.78 -6.22 5.22
CA TYR A 17 10.75 -5.47 4.43
C TYR A 17 10.89 -6.01 3.00
N PHE A 18 10.39 -7.22 2.73
CA PHE A 18 10.39 -7.80 1.40
C PHE A 18 9.15 -7.40 0.61
N GLU A 19 9.34 -7.00 -0.65
CA GLU A 19 8.24 -6.57 -1.52
C GLU A 19 7.36 -7.76 -1.94
N HIS A 20 6.03 -7.58 -1.87
CA HIS A 20 5.04 -8.56 -2.34
C HIS A 20 4.07 -7.92 -3.34
N LEU A 21 3.93 -8.57 -4.49
CA LEU A 21 3.04 -8.11 -5.56
C LEU A 21 1.57 -8.03 -5.07
N GLY A 22 0.90 -6.92 -5.41
CA GLY A 22 -0.52 -6.73 -5.12
C GLY A 22 -0.86 -6.36 -3.68
N THR A 23 0.16 -6.05 -2.85
CA THR A 23 0.02 -5.56 -1.47
C THR A 23 0.40 -4.09 -1.36
N PHE A 24 -0.15 -3.39 -0.36
CA PHE A 24 0.29 -2.05 0.04
C PHE A 24 1.42 -2.13 1.03
N ASN A 25 2.44 -1.28 0.88
CA ASN A 25 3.68 -1.41 1.63
C ASN A 25 3.72 -0.57 2.90
N LEU A 26 3.02 0.56 2.93
CA LEU A 26 3.00 1.49 4.05
C LEU A 26 1.65 1.53 4.76
N MET A 27 0.63 0.87 4.22
CA MET A 27 -0.66 0.67 4.86
C MET A 27 -0.54 -0.22 6.10
N GLN A 28 -1.07 0.27 7.23
CA GLN A 28 -1.13 -0.49 8.46
C GLN A 28 -2.22 -1.56 8.37
N PRO A 29 -2.03 -2.73 9.01
CA PRO A 29 -3.09 -3.71 9.15
C PRO A 29 -4.33 -3.09 9.78
N LEU A 30 -5.50 -3.38 9.22
CA LEU A 30 -6.80 -2.85 9.69
C LEU A 30 -6.94 -1.32 9.64
N GLU A 31 -6.07 -0.60 8.92
CA GLU A 31 -6.15 0.86 8.81
C GLU A 31 -7.45 1.31 8.14
N PHE A 32 -7.91 0.59 7.10
CA PHE A 32 -9.16 0.88 6.39
C PHE A 32 -10.04 -0.35 6.26
N LEU A 33 -11.22 -0.29 6.87
CA LEU A 33 -12.26 -1.31 6.74
C LEU A 33 -13.34 -0.83 5.77
N ASN A 34 -13.69 -1.67 4.80
CA ASN A 34 -14.59 -1.28 3.72
C ASN A 34 -15.63 -2.36 3.44
N ASP A 35 -16.84 -1.96 3.06
CA ASP A 35 -17.84 -2.88 2.50
C ASP A 35 -17.54 -3.20 1.03
N ARG A 36 -17.03 -2.19 0.32
CA ARG A 36 -16.73 -2.24 -1.10
C ARG A 36 -15.45 -1.46 -1.34
N TYR A 37 -14.59 -1.98 -2.20
CA TYR A 37 -13.36 -1.31 -2.57
C TYR A 37 -12.98 -1.62 -4.01
N ALA A 38 -12.26 -0.70 -4.61
CA ALA A 38 -11.51 -0.88 -5.84
C ALA A 38 -10.03 -0.68 -5.52
N LYS A 39 -9.17 -1.52 -6.09
CA LYS A 39 -7.72 -1.35 -6.02
C LYS A 39 -7.13 -1.37 -7.42
N PHE A 40 -6.04 -0.63 -7.60
CA PHE A 40 -5.22 -0.69 -8.80
C PHE A 40 -3.74 -0.73 -8.43
N ASN A 41 -2.95 -1.37 -9.28
CA ASN A 41 -1.51 -1.45 -9.17
C ASN A 41 -0.92 -1.36 -10.57
N LEU A 42 -0.25 -0.24 -10.85
CA LEU A 42 0.41 0.01 -12.12
C LEU A 42 1.92 -0.05 -11.87
N ALA A 43 2.60 -1.01 -12.50
CA ALA A 43 4.04 -1.17 -12.38
C ALA A 43 4.70 -1.08 -13.76
N TRP A 44 5.86 -0.43 -13.82
CA TRP A 44 6.62 -0.21 -15.03
C TRP A 44 8.10 -0.49 -14.78
N ASP A 45 8.64 -1.49 -15.47
CA ASP A 45 10.08 -1.67 -15.62
C ASP A 45 10.53 -0.90 -16.86
N LEU A 46 11.46 0.04 -16.69
CA LEU A 46 11.96 0.88 -17.77
C LEU A 46 13.16 0.23 -18.49
N GLU A 47 13.60 -0.95 -18.07
CA GLU A 47 14.65 -1.76 -18.69
C GLU A 47 15.98 -1.00 -18.92
N GLY A 48 16.30 -0.04 -18.06
CA GLY A 48 17.50 0.78 -18.15
C GLY A 48 17.38 1.99 -19.08
N LYS A 49 16.17 2.41 -19.51
CA LYS A 49 16.00 3.56 -20.43
C LYS A 49 16.65 4.87 -19.95
N VAL A 50 16.75 5.07 -18.64
CA VAL A 50 17.33 6.26 -18.01
C VAL A 50 18.78 6.00 -17.60
N PHE A 51 19.04 4.95 -16.83
CA PHE A 51 20.34 4.52 -16.30
C PHE A 51 21.33 4.15 -17.39
N ASN A 52 20.90 3.62 -18.54
CA ASN A 52 21.79 3.37 -19.67
C ASN A 52 22.35 4.66 -20.30
N ARG A 53 21.77 5.82 -20.00
CA ARG A 53 22.30 7.13 -20.43
C ARG A 53 23.46 7.61 -19.56
N VAL A 54 23.60 7.09 -18.35
CA VAL A 54 24.69 7.44 -17.42
C VAL A 54 25.82 6.40 -17.57
N PRO A 55 27.04 6.78 -18.00
CA PRO A 55 28.11 5.83 -18.35
C PRO A 55 28.47 4.84 -17.24
N LEU A 56 28.42 5.27 -15.97
CA LEU A 56 28.74 4.42 -14.82
C LEU A 56 27.64 3.38 -14.55
N LEU A 57 26.37 3.81 -14.53
CA LEU A 57 25.22 2.93 -14.26
C LEU A 57 24.99 1.94 -15.41
N LYS A 58 25.29 2.34 -16.65
CA LYS A 58 25.25 1.45 -17.82
C LYS A 58 26.13 0.21 -17.64
N LYS A 59 27.31 0.34 -17.02
CA LYS A 59 28.20 -0.81 -16.76
C LYS A 59 27.61 -1.78 -15.73
N LEU A 60 26.85 -1.25 -14.77
CA LEU A 60 26.21 -2.02 -13.70
C LEU A 60 24.93 -2.72 -14.15
N LYS A 61 24.35 -2.32 -15.30
CA LYS A 61 23.11 -2.85 -15.86
C LYS A 61 21.92 -2.76 -14.90
N TRP A 62 21.87 -1.70 -14.10
CA TRP A 62 20.73 -1.44 -13.21
C TRP A 62 19.48 -1.15 -14.02
N ARG A 63 18.33 -1.60 -13.53
CA ARG A 63 17.01 -1.34 -14.12
C ARG A 63 16.21 -0.41 -13.22
N GLU A 64 15.53 0.55 -13.82
CA GLU A 64 14.59 1.40 -13.09
C GLU A 64 13.24 0.72 -13.00
N TYR A 65 12.69 0.76 -11.80
CA TYR A 65 11.35 0.29 -11.53
C TYR A 65 10.52 1.45 -10.98
N VAL A 66 9.29 1.60 -11.46
CA VAL A 66 8.34 2.57 -10.93
C VAL A 66 6.99 1.89 -10.79
N ALA A 67 6.34 2.06 -9.65
CA ALA A 67 4.97 1.60 -9.48
C ALA A 67 4.08 2.63 -8.77
N PHE A 68 2.80 2.57 -9.08
CA PHE A 68 1.77 3.39 -8.50
C PHE A 68 0.62 2.49 -8.05
N LYS A 69 0.38 2.47 -6.75
CA LYS A 69 -0.63 1.63 -6.11
C LYS A 69 -1.71 2.54 -5.53
N GLY A 70 -2.96 2.14 -5.68
CA GLY A 70 -4.06 2.88 -5.08
C GLY A 70 -5.25 2.02 -4.72
N MET A 71 -6.00 2.52 -3.75
CA MET A 71 -7.23 1.92 -3.27
C MET A 71 -8.27 3.00 -3.03
N TRP A 72 -9.50 2.73 -3.42
CA TRP A 72 -10.63 3.54 -3.02
C TRP A 72 -11.73 2.63 -2.50
N GLY A 73 -12.19 2.87 -1.28
CA GLY A 73 -13.21 2.07 -0.63
C GLY A 73 -14.23 2.93 0.08
N HIS A 74 -15.36 2.31 0.35
CA HIS A 74 -16.45 2.93 1.09
C HIS A 74 -16.96 1.98 2.17
N LEU A 75 -17.15 2.53 3.36
CA LEU A 75 -17.83 1.87 4.47
C LEU A 75 -19.21 2.50 4.60
N THR A 76 -20.24 1.66 4.56
CA THR A 76 -21.62 2.11 4.69
C THR A 76 -21.90 2.49 6.14
N ASP A 77 -22.69 3.55 6.35
CA ASP A 77 -23.08 4.02 7.68
C ASP A 77 -23.64 2.93 8.59
N LYS A 78 -24.36 1.95 8.05
CA LYS A 78 -24.91 0.79 8.79
C LYS A 78 -23.85 -0.07 9.50
N ASN A 79 -22.60 -0.04 9.03
CA ASN A 79 -21.48 -0.84 9.52
C ASN A 79 -20.41 0.02 10.21
N ASN A 80 -20.69 1.32 10.39
CA ASN A 80 -19.75 2.27 10.98
C ASN A 80 -20.05 2.43 12.49
N PRO A 81 -19.19 1.89 13.38
CA PRO A 81 -19.39 1.99 14.82
C PRO A 81 -19.05 3.39 15.38
N PHE A 82 -18.40 4.27 14.60
CA PHE A 82 -18.10 5.65 15.01
C PHE A 82 -19.32 6.58 14.97
N LEU A 83 -20.41 6.17 14.31
CA LEU A 83 -21.63 6.98 14.25
C LEU A 83 -22.41 6.87 15.57
N PRO A 84 -22.90 7.99 16.14
CA PRO A 84 -23.67 7.97 17.39
C PRO A 84 -24.87 7.03 17.37
N GLN A 85 -25.48 6.86 16.19
CA GLN A 85 -26.63 5.99 15.94
C GLN A 85 -26.31 4.50 16.13
N ASN A 86 -25.04 4.11 15.99
CA ASN A 86 -24.57 2.73 16.07
C ASN A 86 -23.71 2.46 17.31
N SER A 87 -23.41 3.48 18.12
CA SER A 87 -22.50 3.37 19.27
C SER A 87 -22.97 2.41 20.37
N ASN A 88 -24.27 2.11 20.42
CA ASN A 88 -24.89 1.19 21.40
C ASN A 88 -25.47 -0.06 20.74
N ASP A 89 -25.10 -0.33 19.48
CA ASP A 89 -25.59 -1.49 18.75
C ASP A 89 -24.90 -2.77 19.25
N PRO A 90 -25.64 -3.76 19.81
CA PRO A 90 -25.05 -4.99 20.32
C PRO A 90 -24.41 -5.86 19.22
N ASP A 91 -24.75 -5.63 17.95
CA ASP A 91 -24.24 -6.42 16.82
C ASP A 91 -22.97 -5.83 16.19
N LEU A 92 -22.56 -4.62 16.59
CA LEU A 92 -21.38 -3.93 16.06
C LEU A 92 -20.28 -3.81 17.11
N TYR A 93 -19.17 -4.50 16.88
CA TYR A 93 -17.96 -4.34 17.69
C TYR A 93 -17.28 -3.00 17.40
N LYS A 94 -16.67 -2.40 18.44
CA LYS A 94 -15.78 -1.26 18.27
C LYS A 94 -14.59 -1.63 17.40
N PHE A 95 -14.20 -0.74 16.50
CA PHE A 95 -12.99 -0.93 15.72
C PHE A 95 -11.74 -0.81 16.62
N PRO A 96 -10.67 -1.56 16.30
CA PRO A 96 -9.38 -1.40 16.96
C PRO A 96 -8.84 0.03 16.83
N ASP A 97 -7.96 0.40 17.77
CA ASP A 97 -7.25 1.67 17.70
C ASP A 97 -6.39 1.74 16.42
N GLY A 98 -6.46 2.88 15.71
CA GLY A 98 -5.77 3.08 14.44
C GLY A 98 -6.59 2.72 13.20
N THR A 99 -7.77 2.11 13.35
CA THR A 99 -8.71 1.93 12.23
C THR A 99 -9.43 3.24 11.92
N GLY A 100 -9.29 3.69 10.68
CA GLY A 100 -9.99 4.84 10.11
C GLY A 100 -11.05 4.43 9.09
N VAL A 101 -12.00 5.34 8.87
CA VAL A 101 -12.92 5.26 7.73
C VAL A 101 -12.31 6.06 6.59
N MET A 102 -12.25 5.46 5.40
CA MET A 102 -11.75 6.15 4.21
C MET A 102 -12.67 7.34 3.88
N THR A 103 -12.09 8.52 3.63
CA THR A 103 -12.83 9.70 3.18
C THR A 103 -13.10 9.59 1.67
N ASN A 104 -13.51 10.69 1.03
CA ASN A 104 -13.67 10.73 -0.42
C ASN A 104 -12.34 10.62 -1.20
N ASP A 105 -11.20 10.72 -0.52
CA ASP A 105 -9.88 10.63 -1.15
C ASP A 105 -9.38 9.18 -1.21
N PRO A 106 -8.83 8.72 -2.35
CA PRO A 106 -8.26 7.38 -2.43
C PRO A 106 -6.96 7.28 -1.62
N TYR A 107 -6.68 6.08 -1.12
CA TYR A 107 -5.35 5.72 -0.64
C TYR A 107 -4.38 5.58 -1.81
N LEU A 108 -3.20 6.21 -1.76
CA LEU A 108 -2.21 6.21 -2.83
C LEU A 108 -0.78 6.00 -2.28
N GLU A 109 -0.04 5.11 -2.93
CA GLU A 109 1.39 4.87 -2.73
C GLU A 109 2.13 4.91 -4.06
N PHE A 110 3.31 5.51 -4.03
CA PHE A 110 4.25 5.56 -5.14
C PHE A 110 5.52 4.79 -4.77
N VAL A 111 6.02 4.00 -5.71
CA VAL A 111 7.20 3.16 -5.55
C VAL A 111 8.20 3.54 -6.63
N VAL A 112 9.45 3.75 -6.24
CA VAL A 112 10.58 3.95 -7.16
C VAL A 112 11.70 3.03 -6.73
N GLY A 113 12.14 2.19 -7.65
CA GLY A 113 13.08 1.11 -7.39
C GLY A 113 14.26 1.09 -8.33
N VAL A 114 15.32 0.48 -7.84
CA VAL A 114 16.50 0.09 -8.62
C VAL A 114 16.64 -1.42 -8.50
N HIS A 115 16.44 -2.10 -9.62
CA HIS A 115 16.50 -3.54 -9.73
C HIS A 115 17.83 -3.97 -10.35
N ASN A 116 18.16 -5.26 -10.20
CA ASN A 116 19.36 -5.87 -10.76
C ASN A 116 20.68 -5.35 -10.14
N ILE A 117 20.65 -4.91 -8.88
CA ILE A 117 21.86 -4.55 -8.12
C ILE A 117 22.66 -5.83 -7.85
N PHE A 118 23.93 -5.86 -8.25
CA PHE A 118 24.77 -7.08 -8.27
C PHE A 118 24.14 -8.29 -8.98
N LYS A 119 23.17 -8.05 -9.88
CA LYS A 119 22.39 -9.07 -10.60
C LYS A 119 21.44 -9.94 -9.77
N CYS A 120 21.17 -9.57 -8.52
CA CYS A 120 20.28 -10.35 -7.65
C CYS A 120 19.41 -9.52 -6.70
N LEU A 121 19.81 -8.28 -6.39
CA LEU A 121 19.14 -7.43 -5.41
C LEU A 121 18.26 -6.37 -6.09
N GLU A 122 17.15 -6.09 -5.43
CA GLU A 122 16.21 -5.04 -5.78
C GLU A 122 16.01 -4.16 -4.54
N VAL A 123 16.01 -2.85 -4.73
CA VAL A 123 15.76 -1.88 -3.66
C VAL A 123 14.71 -0.92 -4.13
N ASP A 124 13.58 -0.90 -3.42
CA ASP A 124 12.42 -0.10 -3.73
C ASP A 124 12.19 0.94 -2.62
N TYR A 125 12.11 2.20 -3.00
CA TYR A 125 11.66 3.29 -2.14
C TYR A 125 10.16 3.48 -2.31
N VAL A 126 9.41 3.40 -1.22
CA VAL A 126 7.96 3.60 -1.19
C VAL A 126 7.64 4.91 -0.49
N ARG A 127 6.75 5.70 -1.09
CA ARG A 127 6.19 6.94 -0.55
C ARG A 127 4.67 6.84 -0.51
N ARG A 128 4.08 7.03 0.67
CA ARG A 128 2.65 7.25 0.83
C ARG A 128 2.32 8.69 0.44
N LEU A 129 1.27 8.87 -0.38
CA LEU A 129 0.88 10.19 -0.89
C LEU A 129 -0.34 10.76 -0.16
N THR A 130 -1.35 9.94 0.13
CA THR A 130 -2.57 10.37 0.83
C THR A 130 -2.58 9.87 2.28
N TYR A 131 -3.48 10.40 3.12
CA TYR A 131 -3.58 10.04 4.56
C TYR A 131 -2.25 10.21 5.33
N THR A 132 -1.44 11.20 4.94
CA THR A 132 -0.11 11.44 5.53
C THR A 132 -0.15 12.28 6.81
N HIS A 133 -1.32 12.78 7.19
CA HIS A 133 -1.55 13.60 8.38
C HIS A 133 -1.99 12.77 9.60
N VAL A 134 -2.32 11.49 9.41
CA VAL A 134 -2.73 10.59 10.50
C VAL A 134 -1.52 10.34 11.42
N PRO A 135 -1.66 10.49 12.75
CA PRO A 135 -0.55 10.24 13.67
C PRO A 135 -0.16 8.76 13.69
N GLY A 136 1.14 8.46 13.83
CA GLY A 136 1.64 7.08 13.94
C GLY A 136 1.82 6.33 12.61
N ILE A 137 1.57 6.96 11.46
CA ILE A 137 1.74 6.34 10.14
C ILE A 137 3.13 6.64 9.53
N SER A 138 3.67 5.66 8.80
CA SER A 138 4.93 5.79 8.06
C SER A 138 4.69 6.43 6.69
N LYS A 139 5.32 7.58 6.44
CA LYS A 139 5.21 8.28 5.13
C LYS A 139 6.11 7.69 4.06
N ASN A 140 7.23 7.10 4.47
CA ASN A 140 8.27 6.56 3.62
C ASN A 140 8.67 5.17 4.10
N GLY A 141 9.13 4.33 3.20
CA GLY A 141 9.77 3.06 3.54
C GLY A 141 10.72 2.62 2.45
N ILE A 142 11.63 1.73 2.83
CA ILE A 142 12.50 1.02 1.90
C ILE A 142 12.08 -0.46 1.93
N ARG A 143 11.99 -1.05 0.76
CA ARG A 143 11.67 -2.46 0.54
C ARG A 143 12.80 -3.09 -0.25
N PHE A 144 13.00 -4.38 -0.02
CA PHE A 144 14.03 -5.18 -0.66
C PHE A 144 13.38 -6.31 -1.43
N GLY A 145 13.94 -6.61 -2.59
CA GLY A 145 13.59 -7.78 -3.39
C GLY A 145 14.83 -8.60 -3.69
N PHE A 146 14.63 -9.89 -3.92
CA PHE A 146 15.69 -10.79 -4.37
C PHE A 146 15.19 -11.56 -5.57
N ASN A 147 15.86 -11.38 -6.71
CA ASN A 147 15.50 -12.02 -7.96
C ASN A 147 16.77 -12.37 -8.74
N LEU A 148 16.99 -13.68 -8.97
CA LEU A 148 18.14 -14.17 -9.74
C LEU A 148 17.77 -14.22 -11.21
N VAL A 149 18.36 -13.30 -11.99
CA VAL A 149 18.27 -13.31 -13.45
C VAL A 149 19.49 -14.05 -14.00
N PHE A 150 19.26 -15.25 -14.53
CA PHE A 150 20.29 -16.08 -15.19
C PHE A 150 20.57 -15.62 -16.62
#